data_AF-A0A3D4FVB5-F1
#
_entry.id   AF-A0A3D4FVB5-F1
#
_cell.length_a   1.000
_cell.length_b   1.000
_cell.length_c   1.000
_cell.angle_alpha   90.00
_cell.angle_beta   90.00
_cell.angle_gamma   90.00
#
_symmetry.space_group_name_H-M   'P 1'
#
loop_
_entity.id
_entity.type
_entity.pdbx_description
1 polymer ?
#
loop_
_entity_poly.entity_id
_entity_poly.type
_entity_poly.pdbx_seq_one_letter_code
_entity_poly.pdbx_strand_id
1 'polypeptide(L)'
;KVYAGLMEALDPHKSFVTHESGNTRDQLSTVYETLIPRGFLGWGNVSSLGFSFAATIAAKLAHPDKDCVAVTGEAGLGYMLGQLEVALRQNIGITV
;
A
#
# COMPACT_ATOMS: atom_id res chain seq x y z
N LYS A 1 -11.75 -8.69 -9.04
CA LYS A 1 -11.13 -8.25 -10.32
C LYS A 1 -9.91 -7.37 -10.07
N VAL A 2 -10.03 -6.25 -9.33
CA VAL A 2 -8.89 -5.37 -9.03
C VAL A 2 -7.72 -6.10 -8.35
N TYR A 3 -7.97 -6.85 -7.27
CA TYR A 3 -6.88 -7.55 -6.55
C TYR A 3 -6.20 -8.64 -7.37
N ALA A 4 -6.95 -9.36 -8.21
CA ALA A 4 -6.38 -10.34 -9.13
C ALA A 4 -5.47 -9.66 -10.16
N GLY A 5 -5.93 -8.55 -10.76
CA GLY A 5 -5.11 -7.76 -11.68
C GLY A 5 -3.87 -7.16 -11.00
N LEU A 6 -3.95 -6.80 -9.71
CA LEU A 6 -2.80 -6.34 -8.94
C LEU A 6 -1.75 -7.44 -8.79
N MET A 7 -2.18 -8.67 -8.47
CA MET A 7 -1.29 -9.83 -8.36
C MET A 7 -0.69 -10.26 -9.72
N GLU A 8 -1.39 -10.02 -10.82
CA GLU A 8 -0.87 -10.26 -12.18
C GLU A 8 0.15 -9.19 -12.61
N ALA A 9 -0.02 -7.95 -12.16
CA ALA A 9 0.81 -6.82 -12.59
C ALA A 9 2.08 -6.63 -11.75
N LEU A 10 2.05 -6.99 -10.45
CA LEU A 10 3.17 -6.81 -9.54
C LEU A 10 4.05 -8.07 -9.47
N ASP A 11 5.37 -7.88 -9.39
CA ASP A 11 6.29 -8.98 -9.08
C ASP A 11 6.15 -9.38 -7.60
N PRO A 12 5.71 -10.61 -7.28
CA PRO A 12 5.50 -11.06 -5.91
C PRO A 12 6.79 -11.18 -5.10
N HIS A 13 7.97 -11.15 -5.74
CA HIS A 13 9.28 -11.15 -5.08
C HIS A 13 9.89 -9.74 -4.93
N LYS A 14 9.28 -8.72 -5.52
CA LYS A 14 9.81 -7.35 -5.56
C LYS A 14 8.75 -6.29 -5.25
N SER A 15 7.65 -6.68 -4.63
CA SER A 15 6.57 -5.75 -4.25
C SER A 15 6.38 -5.66 -2.73
N PHE A 16 5.94 -4.49 -2.31
CA PHE A 16 5.37 -4.21 -1.00
C PHE A 16 3.92 -3.77 -1.20
N VAL A 17 2.99 -4.41 -0.51
CA VAL A 17 1.57 -4.09 -0.60
C VAL A 17 0.97 -3.95 0.80
N THR A 18 0.15 -2.92 0.98
CA THR A 18 -0.65 -2.74 2.19
C THR A 18 -2.04 -2.25 1.83
N HIS A 19 -2.96 -2.42 2.77
CA HIS A 19 -4.33 -1.93 2.65
C HIS A 19 -4.55 -0.72 3.55
N GLU A 20 -5.53 0.09 3.20
CA GLU A 20 -6.16 1.02 4.14
C GLU A 20 -7.15 0.29 5.07
N SER A 21 -7.60 0.97 6.11
CA SER A 21 -8.72 0.56 6.96
C SER A 21 -10.04 0.40 6.19
N GLY A 22 -10.91 -0.48 6.68
CA GLY A 22 -12.22 -0.74 6.09
C GLY A 22 -12.21 -1.87 5.07
N ASN A 23 -13.05 -1.79 4.03
CA ASN A 23 -13.29 -2.89 3.11
C ASN A 23 -12.05 -3.27 2.26
N THR A 24 -11.14 -2.32 2.01
CA THR A 24 -9.87 -2.62 1.32
C THR A 24 -9.04 -3.61 2.10
N ARG A 25 -8.96 -3.48 3.43
CA ARG A 25 -8.37 -4.49 4.32
C ARG A 25 -9.06 -5.83 4.14
N ASP A 26 -10.37 -5.87 4.37
CA ASP A 26 -11.11 -7.12 4.49
C ASP A 26 -11.03 -7.95 3.21
N GLN A 27 -11.03 -7.29 2.06
CA GLN A 27 -10.87 -7.96 0.77
C GLN A 27 -9.41 -8.32 0.47
N LEU A 28 -8.48 -7.36 0.58
CA LEU A 28 -7.09 -7.56 0.17
C LEU A 28 -6.38 -8.59 1.05
N SER A 29 -6.57 -8.54 2.37
CA SER A 29 -5.92 -9.48 3.31
C SER A 29 -6.39 -10.92 3.13
N THR A 30 -7.55 -11.13 2.52
CA THR A 30 -8.12 -12.46 2.28
C THR A 30 -7.54 -13.12 1.03
N VAL A 31 -7.10 -12.33 0.04
CA VAL A 31 -6.75 -12.85 -1.30
C VAL A 31 -5.34 -12.53 -1.77
N TYR A 32 -4.68 -11.54 -1.19
CA TYR A 32 -3.38 -11.07 -1.68
C TYR A 32 -2.23 -11.84 -1.03
N GLU A 33 -1.40 -12.48 -1.84
CA GLU A 33 -0.26 -13.28 -1.39
C GLU A 33 1.06 -12.65 -1.82
N THR A 34 2.07 -12.69 -0.95
CA THR A 34 3.43 -12.23 -1.25
C THR A 34 4.43 -13.33 -0.99
N LEU A 35 5.40 -13.50 -1.89
CA LEU A 35 6.37 -14.59 -1.84
C LEU A 35 7.69 -14.22 -1.15
N ILE A 36 7.70 -13.08 -0.45
CA ILE A 36 8.84 -12.60 0.33
C ILE A 36 8.42 -12.17 1.74
N PRO A 37 9.31 -12.32 2.74
CA PRO A 37 9.08 -11.76 4.06
C PRO A 37 8.85 -10.24 3.98
N ARG A 38 7.86 -9.74 4.73
CA ARG A 38 7.49 -8.31 4.77
C ARG A 38 7.12 -7.73 3.39
N GLY A 39 6.67 -8.57 2.44
CA GLY A 39 6.06 -8.12 1.19
C GLY A 39 4.65 -7.59 1.39
N PHE A 40 3.93 -8.10 2.39
CA PHE A 40 2.61 -7.62 2.76
C PHE A 40 2.63 -7.05 4.18
N LEU A 41 2.16 -5.81 4.35
CA LEU A 41 1.91 -5.23 5.66
C LEU A 41 0.42 -5.27 5.96
N GLY A 42 0.00 -6.36 6.62
CA GLY A 42 -1.32 -6.48 7.22
C GLY A 42 -1.33 -5.86 8.62
N TRP A 43 -2.33 -5.05 8.91
CA TRP A 43 -2.51 -4.38 10.21
C TRP A 43 -4.00 -4.29 10.56
N GLY A 44 -4.36 -4.22 11.85
CA GLY A 44 -5.77 -4.29 12.21
C GLY A 44 -6.18 -4.08 13.66
N ASN A 45 -5.30 -4.24 14.65
CA ASN A 45 -5.65 -4.02 16.06
C ASN A 45 -6.09 -2.57 16.33
N VAL A 46 -5.46 -1.61 15.64
CA VAL A 46 -5.89 -0.22 15.58
C VAL A 46 -6.00 0.12 14.09
N SER A 47 -7.15 0.64 13.65
CA SER A 47 -7.45 0.89 12.23
C SER A 47 -7.54 2.39 11.91
N SER A 48 -6.41 3.10 12.00
CA SER A 48 -6.29 4.53 11.71
C SER A 48 -6.31 4.83 10.21
N LEU A 49 -7.33 5.57 9.77
CA LEU A 49 -7.43 6.05 8.39
C LEU A 49 -6.19 6.89 8.00
N GLY A 50 -5.57 6.56 6.87
CA GLY A 50 -4.40 7.26 6.33
C GLY A 50 -3.05 6.62 6.66
N PHE A 51 -3.03 5.59 7.51
CA PHE A 51 -1.79 4.89 7.87
C PHE A 51 -1.12 4.22 6.66
N SER A 52 -1.92 3.69 5.72
CA SER A 52 -1.43 2.98 4.54
C SER A 52 -0.48 3.82 3.67
N PHE A 53 -0.77 5.12 3.55
CA PHE A 53 0.04 6.05 2.77
C PHE A 53 1.43 6.21 3.37
N ALA A 54 1.50 6.53 4.67
CA ALA A 54 2.76 6.70 5.38
C ALA A 54 3.58 5.40 5.40
N ALA A 55 2.93 4.25 5.60
CA ALA A 55 3.59 2.95 5.55
C ALA A 55 4.21 2.65 4.18
N THR A 56 3.52 3.02 3.10
CA THR A 56 3.98 2.80 1.72
C THR A 56 5.16 3.71 1.36
N ILE A 57 5.13 4.97 1.80
CA ILE A 57 6.28 5.88 1.70
C ILE A 57 7.49 5.32 2.44
N ALA A 58 7.29 4.86 3.69
CA ALA A 58 8.36 4.28 4.49
C ALA A 58 8.93 3.01 3.84
N ALA A 59 8.08 2.15 3.28
CA ALA A 59 8.51 0.96 2.55
C ALA A 59 9.35 1.32 1.33
N LYS A 60 8.96 2.35 0.57
CA LYS A 60 9.74 2.82 -0.59
C LYS A 60 11.10 3.38 -0.21
N LEU A 61 11.18 4.08 0.92
CA LEU A 61 12.45 4.59 1.45
C LEU A 61 13.36 3.47 1.96
N ALA A 62 12.80 2.46 2.64
CA ALA A 62 13.56 1.33 3.17
C ALA A 62 13.99 0.32 2.08
N HIS A 63 13.17 0.19 1.04
CA HIS A 63 13.39 -0.73 -0.08
C HIS A 63 13.14 0.00 -1.41
N PRO A 64 14.09 0.86 -1.86
CA PRO A 64 13.93 1.66 -3.06
C PRO A 64 13.72 0.84 -4.33
N ASP A 65 14.21 -0.40 -4.34
CA ASP A 65 14.08 -1.35 -5.42
C ASP A 65 12.68 -1.95 -5.55
N LYS A 66 11.83 -1.89 -4.52
CA LYS A 66 10.50 -2.51 -4.53
C LYS A 66 9.41 -1.59 -5.10
N ASP A 67 8.43 -2.21 -5.73
CA ASP A 67 7.16 -1.55 -6.06
C ASP A 67 6.29 -1.48 -4.82
N CYS A 68 5.99 -0.27 -4.35
CA CYS A 68 5.28 -0.04 -3.09
C CYS A 68 3.87 0.48 -3.38
N VAL A 69 2.85 -0.27 -2.93
CA VAL A 69 1.45 -0.05 -3.24
C VAL A 69 0.58 0.04 -1.98
N ALA A 70 -0.20 1.11 -1.88
CA ALA A 70 -1.26 1.28 -0.88
C ALA A 70 -2.63 1.07 -1.54
N VAL A 71 -3.38 0.05 -1.16
CA VAL A 71 -4.77 -0.10 -1.63
C VAL A 71 -5.71 0.67 -0.71
N THR A 72 -6.18 1.81 -1.18
CA THR A 72 -7.03 2.72 -0.41
C THR A 72 -8.43 2.90 -1.00
N GLY A 73 -9.37 3.31 -0.16
CA GLY A 73 -10.69 3.79 -0.60
C GLY A 73 -10.69 5.32 -0.73
N GLU A 74 -11.79 5.89 -1.25
CA GLU A 74 -11.89 7.34 -1.46
C GLU A 74 -11.68 8.16 -0.17
N ALA A 75 -12.20 7.68 0.96
CA ALA A 75 -12.07 8.37 2.24
C ALA A 75 -10.61 8.37 2.75
N GLY A 76 -9.92 7.24 2.57
CA GLY A 76 -8.51 7.11 2.94
C GLY A 76 -7.61 7.98 2.07
N LEU A 77 -7.86 7.99 0.75
CA LEU A 77 -7.17 8.89 -0.16
C LEU A 77 -7.44 10.36 0.20
N GLY A 78 -8.70 10.73 0.44
CA GLY A 78 -9.07 12.09 0.83
C GLY A 78 -8.38 12.55 2.12
N TYR A 79 -8.21 11.65 3.09
CA TYR A 79 -7.52 11.95 4.35
C TYR A 79 -6.04 12.30 4.15
N MET A 80 -5.39 11.69 3.15
CA MET A 80 -3.95 11.84 2.91
C MET A 80 -3.62 12.62 1.63
N LEU A 81 -4.62 13.17 0.93
CA LEU A 81 -4.44 13.76 -0.40
C LEU A 81 -3.38 14.88 -0.41
N GLY A 82 -3.34 15.71 0.62
CA GLY A 82 -2.33 16.77 0.76
C GLY A 82 -0.89 16.25 0.92
N GLN A 83 -0.71 15.00 1.37
CA GLN A 83 0.61 14.39 1.54
C GLN A 83 1.22 13.90 0.21
N LEU A 84 0.43 13.80 -0.86
CA LEU A 84 0.95 13.53 -2.21
C LEU A 84 1.93 14.63 -2.67
N GLU A 85 1.69 15.88 -2.27
CA GLU A 85 2.63 16.99 -2.54
C GLU A 85 4.00 16.69 -1.97
N VAL A 86 4.04 16.20 -0.73
CA VAL A 86 5.31 15.89 -0.03
C VAL A 86 6.03 14.75 -0.74
N ALA A 87 5.31 13.69 -1.11
CA ALA A 87 5.89 12.57 -1.85
C ALA A 87 6.50 13.04 -3.18
N LEU A 88 5.80 13.90 -3.91
CA LEU A 88 6.29 14.49 -5.16
C LEU A 88 7.53 15.36 -4.94
N ARG A 89 7.49 16.27 -3.96
CA ARG A 89 8.62 17.16 -3.63
C ARG A 89 9.86 16.38 -3.19
N GLN A 90 9.68 15.21 -2.59
CA GLN A 90 10.77 14.32 -2.17
C GLN A 90 11.17 13.29 -3.25
N ASN A 91 10.54 13.30 -4.43
CA ASN A 91 10.74 12.33 -5.51
C ASN A 91 10.54 10.86 -5.06
N ILE A 92 9.55 10.62 -4.20
CA ILE A 92 9.21 9.27 -3.71
C ILE A 92 8.05 8.72 -4.53
N GLY A 93 8.35 7.81 -5.45
CA GLY A 93 7.34 7.15 -6.28
C GLY A 93 6.65 5.99 -5.55
N ILE A 94 5.35 6.15 -5.27
CA ILE A 94 4.47 5.11 -4.73
C ILE A 94 3.23 4.96 -5.60
N THR A 95 2.53 3.83 -5.47
CA THR A 95 1.21 3.59 -6.10
C THR A 95 0.13 3.62 -5.02
N VAL A 96 -1.00 4.28 -5.31
CA VAL A 96 -2.18 4.40 -4.44
C VAL A 96 -3.43 4.03 -5.22
#